data_AF-A0A060CLR0-F1
#
_entry.id   AF-A0A060CLR0-F1
#
_cell.length_a   1.000
_cell.length_b   1.000
_cell.length_c   1.000
_cell.angle_alpha   90.00
_cell.angle_beta   90.00
_cell.angle_gamma   90.00
#
_symmetry.space_group_name_H-M   'P 1'
#
loop_
_entity.id
_entity.type
_entity.pdbx_description
1 polymer ?
#
loop_
_entity_poly.entity_id
_entity_poly.type
_entity_poly.pdbx_seq_one_letter_code
_entity_poly.pdbx_strand_id
1 'polypeptide(L)' 'MIKQRTLKRIVQATGVGLHTGKKVTLTLRPAPANTGVIYRRTDLNP' A
#
# COMPACT_ATOMS: atom_id res chain seq x y z
N MET A 1 -27.50 -0.44 -1.45
CA MET A 1 -26.33 -0.31 -2.36
C MET A 1 -25.04 -0.42 -1.56
N ILE A 2 -24.11 -1.29 -1.96
CA ILE A 2 -22.80 -1.42 -1.30
C ILE A 2 -21.92 -0.24 -1.74
N LYS A 3 -21.34 0.49 -0.78
CA LYS A 3 -20.45 1.63 -1.04
C LYS A 3 -18.99 1.17 -1.21
N GLN A 4 -18.23 1.90 -2.01
CA GLN A 4 -16.77 1.74 -2.06
C GLN A 4 -16.15 2.00 -0.68
N ARG A 5 -15.02 1.35 -0.43
CA ARG A 5 -14.30 1.42 0.85
C ARG A 5 -12.85 1.77 0.61
N THR A 6 -12.32 2.57 1.52
CA THR A 6 -10.88 2.84 1.64
C THR A 6 -10.50 2.77 3.11
N LEU A 7 -9.21 2.91 3.42
CA LEU A 7 -8.73 2.87 4.79
C LEU A 7 -9.17 4.11 5.57
N LYS A 8 -9.53 3.94 6.85
CA LYS A 8 -9.87 5.07 7.74
C LYS A 8 -8.63 5.86 8.17
N ARG A 9 -7.47 5.21 8.23
CA ARG A 9 -6.18 5.77 8.63
C ARG A 9 -5.05 5.06 7.89
N ILE A 10 -3.87 5.66 7.87
CA ILE A 10 -2.66 5.02 7.36
C ILE A 10 -2.33 3.78 8.21
N VAL A 11 -1.91 2.70 7.56
CA VAL A 11 -1.44 1.47 8.20
C VAL A 11 -0.04 1.14 7.70
N GLN A 12 0.86 0.75 8.60
CA GLN A 12 2.23 0.39 8.28
C GLN A 12 2.55 -1.02 8.78
N ALA A 13 3.32 -1.74 7.98
CA ALA A 13 3.87 -3.04 8.33
C ALA A 13 5.28 -3.18 7.78
N THR A 14 6.16 -3.84 8.53
CA THR A 14 7.53 -4.15 8.10
C THR A 14 7.69 -5.66 8.05
N GLY A 15 8.38 -6.17 7.03
CA GLY A 15 8.60 -7.59 6.84
C GLY A 15 9.75 -7.87 5.89
N VAL A 16 9.82 -9.13 5.44
CA VAL A 16 10.84 -9.63 4.51
C VAL A 16 10.13 -10.22 3.29
N GLY A 17 10.60 -9.89 2.08
CA GLY A 17 10.07 -10.46 0.84
C GLY A 17 10.41 -11.94 0.71
N LEU A 18 9.40 -12.80 0.53
CA LEU A 18 9.57 -14.27 0.51
C LEU A 18 10.66 -14.73 -0.46
N HIS A 19 10.63 -14.24 -1.70
CA HIS A 19 11.56 -14.70 -2.74
C HIS A 19 12.87 -13.91 -2.80
N THR A 20 12.88 -12.67 -2.31
CA THR A 20 14.06 -11.80 -2.42
C THR A 20 14.90 -11.76 -1.14
N GLY A 21 14.32 -12.15 0.00
CA GLY A 21 14.93 -12.00 1.32
C GLY A 21 15.13 -10.54 1.75
N LYS A 22 14.64 -9.55 0.99
CA LYS A 22 14.86 -8.13 1.28
C LYS A 22 13.87 -7.62 2.33
N LYS A 23 14.38 -6.87 3.32
CA LYS A 23 13.55 -6.11 4.27
C LYS A 23 12.78 -5.03 3.53
N VAL A 24 11.49 -4.88 3.83
CA VAL A 24 10.60 -3.90 3.22
C VAL A 24 9.66 -3.30 4.25
N THR A 25 9.31 -2.03 4.06
CA THR A 25 8.24 -1.36 4.81
C THR A 25 7.09 -1.04 3.86
N LEU A 26 5.92 -1.62 4.11
CA LEU A 26 4.69 -1.35 3.38
C LEU A 26 3.90 -0.28 4.13
N THR A 27 3.49 0.77 3.41
CA THR A 27 2.59 1.80 3.95
C THR A 27 1.33 1.87 3.10
N LEU A 28 0.21 1.43 3.67
CA LEU A 28 -1.10 1.49 3.06
C LEU A 28 -1.77 2.83 3.39
N ARG A 29 -2.25 3.55 2.38
CA ARG A 29 -2.84 4.89 2.52
C ARG A 29 -4.28 4.90 2.05
N PRO A 30 -5.17 5.73 2.63
CA PRO A 30 -6.47 6.01 2.06
C PRO A 30 -6.34 6.57 0.64
N ALA A 31 -7.34 6.32 -0.19
CA ALA A 31 -7.43 6.82 -1.56
C ALA A 31 -8.87 7.24 -1.88
N PRO A 32 -9.07 8.23 -2.78
CA PRO A 32 -10.39 8.63 -3.24
C PRO A 32 -11.17 7.50 -3.93
N ALA A 33 -12.48 7.68 -4.06
CA ALA A 33 -13.33 6.76 -4.82
C ALA A 33 -12.82 6.58 -6.26
N ASN A 34 -13.03 5.38 -6.81
CA ASN A 34 -12.63 4.97 -8.17
C ASN A 34 -11.11 4.88 -8.42
N THR A 35 -10.25 5.05 -7.41
CA THR A 35 -8.79 4.89 -7.57
C THR A 35 -8.36 3.44 -7.83
N GLY A 36 -9.10 2.46 -7.30
CA GLY A 36 -8.68 1.06 -7.29
C GLY A 36 -7.53 0.79 -6.30
N VAL A 37 -6.78 -0.29 -6.52
CA VAL A 37 -5.61 -0.65 -5.70
C VAL A 37 -4.35 -0.41 -6.52
N ILE A 38 -3.51 0.52 -6.07
CA ILE A 38 -2.28 0.92 -6.76
C ILE A 38 -1.08 0.61 -5.86
N TYR A 39 -0.10 -0.09 -6.43
CA TYR A 39 1.22 -0.28 -5.81
C TYR A 39 2.18 0.81 -6.29
N ARG A 40 2.95 1.39 -5.37
CA ARG A 40 4.00 2.37 -5.69
C ARG A 40 5.33 1.93 -5.10
N ARG A 41 6.37 1.88 -5.94
CA ARG A 41 7.76 1.78 -5.50
C ARG A 41 8.22 3.17 -5.08
N THR A 42 8.39 3.38 -3.77
CA THR A 42 8.79 4.68 -3.20
C THR A 42 10.29 4.81 -3.02
N ASP A 43 11.04 3.73 -3.24
CA ASP A 43 12.49 3.65 -3.17
C ASP A 43 13.19 4.03 -4.48
N LEU A 44 12.42 4.34 -5.52
CA LEU A 44 12.91 4.81 -6.82
C LEU A 44 12.62 6.31 -6.96
N ASN A 45 13.55 7.08 -7.51
CA ASN A 45 13.33 8.47 -7.91
C ASN A 45 13.14 8.52 -9.44
N PRO A 46 11.96 8.90 -9.94
CA PRO A 46 11.66 8.93 -11.37
C PRO A 46 12.34 10.08 -12.11
#